data_AF-A0A6G4HNW7-F1
#
_entry.id   AF-A0A6G4HNW7-F1
#
_cell.length_a   1.000
_cell.length_b   1.000
_cell.length_c   1.000
_cell.angle_alpha   90.00
_cell.angle_beta   90.00
_cell.angle_gamma   90.00
#
_symmetry.space_group_name_H-M   'P 1'
#
loop_
_entity.id
_entity.type
_entity.pdbx_description
1 polymer ?
#
loop_
_entity_poly.entity_id
_entity_poly.type
_entity_poly.pdbx_seq_one_letter_code
_entity_poly.pdbx_strand_id
1 'polypeptide(L)' 'MIDIILKSNVTKRVIKSTYTGQQLLEMNEEEIVDEMTKCDCKPIGETNTVECNCYEEWQDYTLIVGNENNYNNIED' A
#
# COMPACT_ATOMS: atom_id res chain seq x y z
N MET A 1 -1.02 14.23 11.30
CA MET A 1 -0.82 12.93 10.62
C MET A 1 -0.86 13.20 9.13
N ILE A 2 -0.08 12.45 8.36
CA ILE A 2 0.08 12.57 6.92
C ILE A 2 -0.64 11.38 6.31
N ASP A 3 -1.55 11.65 5.38
CA ASP A 3 -2.27 10.62 4.65
C ASP A 3 -1.32 9.93 3.67
N ILE A 4 -1.40 8.61 3.58
CA ILE A 4 -0.71 7.81 2.58
C ILE A 4 -1.76 6.99 1.84
N ILE A 5 -1.71 7.05 0.50
CA ILE A 5 -2.64 6.32 -0.36
C ILE A 5 -1.80 5.41 -1.24
N LEU A 6 -2.07 4.11 -1.11
CA LEU A 6 -1.45 3.07 -1.91
C LEU A 6 -2.51 2.50 -2.86
N LYS A 7 -2.21 2.52 -4.16
CA LYS A 7 -3.11 2.04 -5.21
C LYS A 7 -2.42 0.97 -6.04
N SER A 8 -3.01 -0.23 -6.10
CA SER A 8 -2.55 -1.28 -7.00
C SER A 8 -2.95 -0.91 -8.43
N ASN A 9 -2.01 -0.96 -9.36
CA ASN A 9 -2.29 -0.82 -10.78
C ASN A 9 -2.77 -2.14 -11.39
N VAL A 10 -2.53 -3.27 -10.73
CA VAL A 10 -2.98 -4.61 -11.12
C VAL A 10 -4.47 -4.81 -10.83
N THR A 11 -4.87 -4.66 -9.56
CA THR A 11 -6.25 -4.95 -9.10
C THR A 11 -7.13 -3.72 -8.98
N LYS A 12 -6.53 -2.52 -9.04
CA LYS A 12 -7.18 -1.23 -8.75
C LYS A 12 -7.63 -1.06 -7.29
N ARG A 13 -7.19 -1.94 -6.38
CA ARG A 13 -7.42 -1.79 -4.93
C ARG A 13 -6.72 -0.53 -4.41
N VAL A 14 -7.37 0.16 -3.49
CA VAL A 14 -6.84 1.35 -2.82
C VAL A 14 -6.82 1.12 -1.31
N ILE A 15 -5.66 1.34 -0.70
CA ILE A 15 -5.47 1.33 0.75
C ILE A 15 -5.12 2.76 1.18
N LYS A 16 -5.79 3.24 2.23
CA LYS A 16 -5.51 4.53 2.84
C LYS A 16 -5.05 4.30 4.27
N SER A 17 -3.92 4.89 4.63
CA SER A 17 -3.36 4.85 5.99
C SER A 17 -2.87 6.25 6.37
N THR A 18 -2.54 6.44 7.64
CA THR A 18 -2.05 7.72 8.16
C THR A 18 -0.84 7.51 9.04
N TYR A 19 0.21 8.30 8.81
CA TYR A 19 1.47 8.21 9.57
C TYR A 19 1.82 9.55 10.21
N THR A 20 2.67 9.51 11.22
CA THR A 20 3.38 10.70 11.69
C THR A 20 4.56 11.00 10.76
N GLY A 21 5.03 12.25 10.74
CA GLY A 21 6.24 12.59 9.99
C GLY A 21 7.47 11.80 10.45
N GLN A 22 7.56 11.50 11.75
CA GLN A 22 8.64 10.68 12.29
C GLN A 22 8.62 9.25 11.72
N GLN A 23 7.45 8.60 11.67
CA GLN A 23 7.31 7.26 11.08
C GLN A 23 7.72 7.22 9.60
N LEU A 24 7.39 8.25 8.82
CA LEU A 24 7.79 8.34 7.41
C LEU A 24 9.28 8.61 7.21
N LEU A 25 9.98 9.16 8.21
CA LEU A 25 11.43 9.33 8.18
C LEU A 25 12.17 8.05 8.58
N GLU A 26 11.52 7.20 9.37
CA GLU A 26 12.07 5.94 9.88
C GLU A 26 11.83 4.76 8.93
N MET A 27 10.94 4.89 7.95
CA MET A 27 10.60 3.85 6.98
C MET A 27 10.93 4.28 5.55
N ASN A 28 11.36 3.32 4.73
CA ASN A 28 11.45 3.49 3.29
C ASN A 28 10.14 3.13 2.57
N GLU A 29 10.09 3.33 1.25
CA GLU A 29 8.89 3.05 0.43
C GLU A 29 8.43 1.58 0.54
N GLU A 30 9.36 0.62 0.46
CA GLU A 30 9.06 -0.81 0.51
C GLU A 30 8.48 -1.21 1.87
N GLU A 31 9.04 -0.68 2.96
CA GLU A 31 8.55 -0.88 4.32
C GLU A 31 7.14 -0.30 4.53
N ILE A 32 6.87 0.88 3.96
CA ILE A 32 5.52 1.48 3.99
C ILE A 32 4.54 0.59 3.24
N VAL A 33 4.91 0.10 2.06
CA VAL A 33 4.05 -0.76 1.24
C VAL A 33 3.80 -2.10 1.94
N ASP A 34 4.82 -2.75 2.51
CA ASP A 34 4.64 -4.00 3.26
C ASP A 34 3.73 -3.79 4.48
N GLU A 35 3.92 -2.70 5.24
CA GLU A 35 3.12 -2.40 6.42
C GLU A 35 1.66 -2.06 6.08
N MET A 36 1.41 -1.41 4.94
CA MET A 36 0.06 -1.09 4.44
C MET A 36 -0.65 -2.31 3.87
N THR A 37 0.09 -3.20 3.20
CA THR A 37 -0.50 -4.31 2.44
C THR A 37 -0.68 -5.57 3.26
N LYS A 38 0.09 -5.76 4.34
CA LYS A 38 0.01 -6.84 5.35
C LYS A 38 -0.71 -8.05 4.78
N CYS A 39 0.03 -8.90 4.05
CA CYS A 39 -0.43 -10.15 3.43
C CYS A 39 -1.90 -10.52 3.73
N ASP A 40 -2.80 -10.28 2.77
CA ASP A 40 -4.19 -10.76 2.85
C ASP A 40 -4.22 -12.27 2.60
N CYS A 41 -3.79 -13.02 3.61
CA CYS A 41 -3.73 -14.46 3.62
C CYS A 41 -5.14 -15.03 3.65
N LYS A 42 -5.54 -15.71 2.57
CA LYS A 42 -6.85 -16.36 2.50
C LYS A 42 -6.69 -17.88 2.55
N PRO A 43 -7.54 -18.59 3.30
CA PRO A 43 -7.58 -20.05 3.21
C PRO A 43 -8.07 -20.46 1.81
N ILE A 44 -7.34 -21.36 1.15
CA ILE A 44 -7.74 -21.89 -0.16
C ILE A 44 -8.26 -23.32 -0.01
N GLY A 45 -9.57 -23.49 -0.26
CA GLY A 45 -10.21 -24.80 -0.41
C GLY A 45 -10.50 -25.56 0.89
N GLU A 46 -10.86 -26.84 0.78
CA GLU A 46 -11.15 -27.76 1.91
C GLU A 46 -9.88 -28.26 2.62
N THR A 47 -8.71 -28.03 2.00
CA THR A 47 -7.41 -28.26 2.61
C THR A 47 -7.04 -27.00 3.38
N ASN A 48 -6.72 -27.08 4.67
CA ASN A 48 -6.35 -25.93 5.53
C ASN A 48 -5.03 -25.22 5.11
N THR A 49 -4.80 -25.03 3.82
CA THR A 49 -3.65 -24.33 3.25
C THR A 49 -4.00 -22.85 3.13
N VAL A 50 -3.22 -22.02 3.80
CA VAL A 50 -3.32 -20.57 3.70
C VAL A 50 -2.36 -20.13 2.60
N GLU A 51 -2.89 -19.56 1.52
CA GLU A 51 -2.05 -18.91 0.52
C GLU A 51 -2.07 -17.40 0.79
N CYS A 52 -0.87 -16.88 0.99
CA CYS A 52 -0.65 -15.46 1.16
C CYS A 52 -0.15 -14.93 -0.19
N ASN A 53 -1.05 -14.44 -1.03
CA ASN A 53 -0.66 -13.79 -2.27
C ASN A 53 -0.43 -12.30 -1.99
N CYS A 54 0.75 -11.99 -1.46
CA CYS A 54 1.11 -10.63 -1.00
C CYS A 54 1.88 -9.85 -2.03
N TYR A 55 2.49 -10.53 -3.01
CA TYR A 55 3.44 -9.90 -3.90
C TYR A 55 2.82 -9.53 -5.25
N GLU A 56 1.94 -10.35 -5.83
CA GLU A 56 1.46 -10.14 -7.20
C GLU A 56 0.59 -8.89 -7.36
N GLU A 57 -0.28 -8.59 -6.39
CA GLU A 57 -1.14 -7.40 -6.41
C GLU A 57 -0.34 -6.09 -6.31
N TRP A 58 0.83 -6.13 -5.66
CA TRP A 58 1.67 -4.98 -5.36
C TRP A 58 3.00 -4.99 -6.11
N GLN A 59 3.10 -5.78 -7.19
CA GLN A 59 4.22 -5.67 -8.16
C GLN A 59 4.19 -4.34 -8.92
N ASP A 60 3.00 -3.77 -9.13
CA ASP A 60 2.79 -2.49 -9.82
C ASP A 60 1.79 -1.66 -9.02
N TYR A 61 2.26 -0.56 -8.42
CA TYR A 61 1.47 0.31 -7.56
C TYR A 61 1.86 1.78 -7.71
N THR A 62 1.00 2.64 -7.16
CA THR A 62 1.25 4.06 -6.97
C THR A 62 1.12 4.39 -5.49
N LEU A 63 2.17 4.97 -4.92
CA LEU A 63 2.18 5.47 -3.55
C LEU A 63 2.10 7.01 -3.57
N ILE A 64 1.10 7.56 -2.89
CA ILE A 64 0.85 9.00 -2.81
C ILE A 64 1.01 9.43 -1.36
N VAL A 65 1.88 10.41 -1.13
CA VAL A 65 2.08 11.04 0.18
C VAL A 65 1.29 12.35 0.24
N GLY A 66 0.31 12.41 1.15
CA GLY A 66 -0.62 13.51 1.32
C GLY A 66 -1.95 13.30 0.58
N ASN A 67 -2.62 14.41 0.27
CA ASN A 67 -3.92 14.39 -0.39
C ASN A 67 -3.75 14.24 -1.91
N GLU A 68 -4.58 13.44 -2.59
CA GLU A 68 -4.58 13.26 -4.06
C GLU A 68 -4.63 14.61 -4.81
N ASN A 69 -5.23 15.64 -4.21
CA ASN A 69 -5.29 16.99 -4.76
C ASN A 69 -3.94 17.74 -4.80
N ASN A 70 -2.94 17.31 -4.04
CA ASN A 70 -1.60 17.92 -4.06
C ASN A 70 -0.69 17.34 -5.14
N TYR A 71 -0.97 16.13 -5.66
CA TYR A 71 -0.15 15.50 -6.70
C TYR A 71 -0.33 16.18 -8.06
N ASN A 72 -1.50 16.76 -8.31
CA ASN A 72 -1.79 17.54 -9.53
C ASN A 72 -1.07 18.90 -9.59
N ASN A 73 -0.27 19.27 -8.58
CA ASN A 73 0.48 20.54 -8.53
C ASN A 73 2.00 20.34 -8.62
N ILE A 74 2.48 19.12 -8.92
CA ILE A 74 3.93 18.83 -9.06
C ILE A 74 4.35 18.81 -10.55
N GLU A 75 3.41 19.00 -11.48
CA GLU A 75 3.66 19.10 -12.93
C GLU A 75 3.25 20.47 -13.54
N ASP A 76 3.52 21.59 -12.85
CA ASP A 76 3.53 22.94 -13.46
C ASP A 76 4.86 23.68 -13.17
#